data_AF-F3FML0-F1
#
_entry.id   AF-F3FML0-F1
#
_cell.length_a   1.000
_cell.length_b   1.000
_cell.length_c   1.000
_cell.angle_alpha   90.00
_cell.angle_beta   90.00
_cell.angle_gamma   90.00
#
_symmetry.space_group_name_H-M   'P 1'
#
loop_
_entity.id
_entity.type
_entity.pdbx_description
1 polymer ?
#
loop_
_entity_poly.entity_id
_entity_poly.type
_entity_poly.pdbx_seq_one_letter_code
_entity_poly.pdbx_strand_id
1 'polypeptide(L)' 'MKLKSQLSDYTEAEFMEILNELFNGVSATKENAEEYVISLIDHVAEVTEHPEKSDLLCYPPEGREDS' A
#
# COMPACT_ATOMS: atom_id res chain seq x y z
N MET A 1 10.33 4.78 -5.89
CA MET A 1 9.88 3.51 -5.26
C MET A 1 10.03 2.34 -6.24
N LYS A 2 10.45 1.17 -5.75
CA LYS A 2 10.55 -0.09 -6.52
C LYS A 2 9.68 -1.16 -5.87
N LEU A 3 8.80 -1.80 -6.65
CA LEU A 3 8.00 -2.94 -6.22
C LEU A 3 8.84 -4.23 -6.25
N LYS A 4 8.96 -4.86 -5.10
CA LYS A 4 9.59 -6.17 -4.85
C LYS A 4 8.49 -7.22 -4.61
N SER A 5 8.79 -8.46 -4.98
CA SER A 5 7.85 -9.59 -5.00
C SER A 5 7.59 -10.24 -3.65
N GLN A 6 8.47 -10.09 -2.66
CA GLN A 6 8.28 -10.67 -1.32
C GLN A 6 8.38 -9.58 -0.25
N LEU A 7 7.58 -9.70 0.82
CA LEU A 7 7.65 -8.78 1.96
C LEU A 7 9.03 -8.77 2.61
N SER A 8 9.68 -9.93 2.70
CA SER A 8 11.03 -10.09 3.26
C SER A 8 12.13 -9.37 2.48
N ASP A 9 11.88 -8.98 1.23
CA ASP A 9 12.82 -8.20 0.44
C ASP A 9 12.77 -6.70 0.79
N TYR A 10 11.74 -6.24 1.52
CA TYR A 10 11.58 -4.86 1.94
C TYR A 10 12.23 -4.60 3.30
N THR A 11 12.94 -3.49 3.39
CA THR A 11 13.13 -2.81 4.67
C THR A 11 11.85 -2.06 5.04
N GLU A 12 11.66 -1.79 6.33
CA GLU A 12 10.52 -1.00 6.82
C GLU A 12 10.40 0.35 6.11
N ALA A 13 11.53 1.05 5.93
CA ALA A 13 11.56 2.34 5.24
C ALA A 13 11.07 2.24 3.78
N GLU A 14 11.50 1.21 3.04
CA GLU A 14 11.05 1.01 1.65
C GLU A 14 9.56 0.66 1.57
N PHE A 15 9.05 -0.11 2.53
CA PHE A 15 7.62 -0.42 2.58
C PHE A 15 6.79 0.82 2.97
N MET A 16 7.30 1.63 3.89
CA MET A 16 6.70 2.91 4.26
C MET A 16 6.68 3.90 3.11
N GLU A 17 7.64 3.89 2.19
CA GLU A 17 7.55 4.71 0.96
C GLU A 17 6.30 4.36 0.13
N ILE A 18 5.88 3.09 0.09
CA ILE A 18 4.67 2.64 -0.61
C ILE A 18 3.43 3.23 0.06
N LEU A 19 3.34 3.08 1.38
CA LEU A 19 2.21 3.57 2.17
C LEU A 19 2.12 5.10 2.10
N ASN A 20 3.26 5.79 2.16
CA ASN A 20 3.31 7.24 2.01
C ASN A 20 2.86 7.69 0.62
N GLU A 21 3.25 7.01 -0.46
CA GLU A 21 2.73 7.33 -1.81
C GLU A 21 1.21 7.12 -1.85
N LEU A 22 0.69 6.06 -1.21
CA LEU A 22 -0.74 5.74 -1.20
C LEU A 22 -1.58 6.81 -0.45
N PHE A 23 -1.16 7.17 0.76
CA PHE A 23 -1.96 7.97 1.68
C PHE A 23 -1.59 9.46 1.69
N ASN A 24 -0.33 9.80 1.40
CA ASN A 24 0.15 11.19 1.41
C ASN A 24 0.26 11.81 0.01
N GLY A 25 -0.01 11.04 -1.04
CA GLY A 25 -0.50 11.59 -2.30
C GLY A 25 0.13 11.02 -3.56
N VAL A 26 -0.65 10.19 -4.26
CA VAL A 26 -0.53 10.04 -5.71
C VAL A 26 -0.99 11.35 -6.35
N SER A 27 -0.09 12.05 -7.05
CA SER A 27 -0.44 13.32 -7.70
C SER A 27 -1.63 13.14 -8.64
N ALA A 28 -2.66 13.98 -8.50
CA ALA A 28 -3.81 14.01 -9.41
C ALA A 28 -3.44 14.34 -10.87
N THR A 29 -2.20 14.80 -11.11
CA THR A 29 -1.65 15.03 -12.45
C THR A 29 -1.07 13.78 -13.09
N LYS A 30 -1.02 12.66 -12.36
CA LYS A 30 -0.54 11.37 -12.88
C LYS A 30 -1.65 10.79 -13.77
N GLU A 31 -1.32 10.52 -15.02
CA GLU A 31 -2.22 9.79 -15.91
C GLU A 31 -2.58 8.45 -15.27
N ASN A 32 -3.86 8.10 -15.24
CA ASN A 32 -4.40 6.92 -14.57
C ASN A 32 -4.07 6.81 -13.08
N ALA A 33 -4.10 7.93 -12.35
CA ALA A 33 -3.88 7.97 -10.90
C ALA A 33 -4.72 6.94 -10.11
N GLU A 34 -5.99 6.74 -10.49
CA GLU A 34 -6.86 5.74 -9.86
C GLU A 34 -6.35 4.30 -10.08
N GLU A 35 -6.01 3.92 -11.32
CA GLU A 35 -5.46 2.60 -11.63
C GLU A 35 -4.11 2.38 -10.92
N TYR A 36 -3.31 3.45 -10.82
CA TYR A 36 -2.04 3.41 -10.10
C TYR A 36 -2.25 3.15 -8.60
N VAL A 37 -3.19 3.85 -7.96
CA VAL A 37 -3.55 3.61 -6.55
C VAL A 37 -4.04 2.18 -6.36
N ILE A 38 -4.94 1.69 -7.23
CA ILE A 38 -5.44 0.31 -7.18
C ILE A 38 -4.27 -0.68 -7.27
N SER A 39 -3.32 -0.47 -8.19
CA SER A 39 -2.15 -1.35 -8.34
C SER A 39 -1.26 -1.39 -7.10
N LEU A 40 -1.16 -0.28 -6.35
CA LEU A 40 -0.40 -0.24 -5.11
C LEU A 40 -1.11 -0.99 -3.98
N ILE A 41 -2.44 -0.86 -3.87
CA ILE A 41 -3.25 -1.60 -2.89
C ILE A 41 -3.15 -3.10 -3.15
N ASP A 42 -3.33 -3.51 -4.42
CA ASP A 42 -3.25 -4.92 -4.82
C ASP A 42 -1.86 -5.49 -4.53
N HIS A 43 -0.80 -4.74 -4.84
CA HIS A 43 0.57 -5.14 -4.55
C HIS A 43 0.79 -5.35 -3.05
N VAL A 44 0.34 -4.43 -2.19
CA VAL A 44 0.46 -4.55 -0.74
C VAL A 44 -0.31 -5.77 -0.23
N ALA A 45 -1.53 -5.99 -0.73
CA ALA A 45 -2.33 -7.15 -0.36
C ALA A 45 -1.66 -8.48 -0.78
N GLU A 46 -1.01 -8.52 -1.95
CA GLU A 46 -0.28 -9.68 -2.45
C GLU A 46 0.95 -9.99 -1.58
N VAL A 47 1.83 -9.01 -1.35
CA VAL A 47 3.10 -9.27 -0.66
C VAL A 47 2.95 -9.50 0.84
N THR A 48 1.92 -8.93 1.47
CA THR A 48 1.68 -9.13 2.91
C THR A 48 1.06 -10.49 3.22
N GLU A 49 0.42 -11.11 2.23
CA GLU A 49 -0.36 -12.35 2.38
C GLU A 49 -1.37 -12.28 3.55
N HIS A 50 -1.77 -11.06 3.95
CA HIS A 50 -2.60 -10.85 5.12
C HIS A 50 -4.02 -11.37 4.83
N PRO A 51 -4.67 -12.08 5.77
CA PRO A 51 -6.02 -12.62 5.55
C PRO A 51 -7.06 -11.55 5.21
N GLU A 52 -6.86 -10.32 5.70
CA GLU A 52 -7.73 -9.17 5.43
C GLU A 52 -7.41 -8.47 4.09
N LYS A 53 -6.34 -8.85 3.38
CA LYS A 53 -5.97 -8.31 2.06
C LYS A 53 -5.96 -6.77 2.05
N SER A 54 -6.64 -6.16 1.09
CA SER A 54 -6.82 -4.71 0.96
C SER A 54 -7.60 -4.10 2.12
N ASP A 55 -8.42 -4.88 2.85
CA ASP A 55 -9.23 -4.35 3.96
C ASP A 55 -8.34 -3.90 5.12
N LEU A 56 -7.13 -4.47 5.23
CA LEU A 56 -6.12 -3.99 6.17
C LEU A 56 -5.78 -2.50 5.98
N LEU A 57 -5.81 -2.02 4.73
CA LEU A 57 -5.50 -0.64 4.37
C LEU A 57 -6.75 0.24 4.30
N CYS A 58 -7.86 -0.31 3.79
CA CYS A 58 -9.05 0.46 3.47
C CYS A 58 -10.10 0.46 4.59
N TYR A 59 -10.07 -0.52 5.49
CA TYR A 59 -11.06 -0.77 6.53
C TYR A 59 -10.41 -1.26 7.84
N PRO A 60 -9.56 -0.43 8.48
CA PRO A 60 -8.90 -0.83 9.72
C PRO A 60 -9.94 -1.15 10.81
N PRO A 61 -9.72 -2.22 11.62
CA PRO A 61 -10.64 -2.59 12.69
C PRO A 61 -10.71 -1.52 13.79
N GLU A 62 -11.88 -1.38 14.41
CA GLU A 62 -12.08 -0.47 15.52
C GLU A 62 -11.08 -0.76 16.66
N GLY A 63 -10.34 0.26 17.11
CA GLY A 63 -9.37 0.14 18.21
C GLY A 63 -7.90 -0.03 17.78
N ARG A 64 -7.60 0.03 16.48
CA ARG A 64 -6.24 0.17 15.95
C ARG A 64 -5.99 1.62 15.52
N GLU A 65 -4.78 2.13 15.71
CA GLU A 65 -4.40 3.42 15.14
C GLU A 65 -4.39 3.34 13.62
N ASP A 66 -5.03 4.32 12.98
CA ASP A 66 -5.05 4.52 11.52
C ASP A 66 -3.91 5.48 11.16
N SER A 67 -2.68 4.99 11.31
CA SER A 67 -1.42 5.72 11.13
C SER A 67 -0.29 4.84 10.65
#